data_AF-A0A539E066-F1
#
_entry.id   AF-A0A539E066-F1
#
_cell.length_a   1.000
_cell.length_b   1.000
_cell.length_c   1.000
_cell.angle_alpha   90.00
_cell.angle_beta   90.00
_cell.angle_gamma   90.00
#
_symmetry.space_group_name_H-M   'P 1'
#
loop_
_entity.id
_entity.type
_entity.pdbx_description
1 polymer ?
#
loop_
_entity_poly.entity_id
_entity_poly.type
_entity_poly.pdbx_seq_one_letter_code
_entity_poly.pdbx_strand_id
1 'polypeptide(L)'
;MPSRTEQSDLYHAIYAGHGDFPRVVLGVFDVVHAREIMHRAFFLSETYQMPVLVMSDAYIAQRKQIRPPIVPREAKTERMLWQAEGPARFDLSGEHGV
;
A
#
# COMPACT_ATOMS: atom_id res chain seq x y z
N MET A 1 12.88 5.30 21.33
CA MET A 1 13.32 6.72 21.24
C MET A 1 12.85 7.21 19.87
N PRO A 2 12.13 8.35 19.77
CA PRO A 2 11.49 8.78 18.52
C PRO A 2 12.43 8.95 17.31
N SER A 3 13.72 9.20 17.56
CA SER A 3 14.74 9.40 16.52
C SER A 3 15.52 8.14 16.15
N ARG A 4 15.27 7.00 16.82
CA ARG A 4 15.92 5.73 16.50
C ARG A 4 15.08 4.96 15.50
N THR A 5 15.76 4.24 14.61
CA THR A 5 15.09 3.32 13.69
C THR A 5 14.64 2.04 14.42
N GLU A 6 13.48 1.53 14.03
CA GLU A 6 12.95 0.25 14.48
C GLU A 6 12.03 -0.35 13.41
N GLN A 7 11.81 -1.66 13.50
CA GLN A 7 10.89 -2.42 12.65
C GLN A 7 9.97 -3.30 13.52
N SER A 8 9.56 -2.75 14.67
CA SER A 8 8.83 -3.44 15.74
C SER A 8 7.31 -3.49 15.52
N ASP A 9 6.78 -2.69 14.61
CA ASP A 9 5.33 -2.54 14.37
C ASP A 9 4.71 -3.64 13.48
N LEU A 10 5.47 -4.67 13.08
CA LEU A 10 5.01 -5.69 12.13
C LEU A 10 3.75 -6.42 12.62
N TYR A 11 3.78 -6.90 13.86
CA TYR A 11 2.62 -7.62 14.42
C TYR A 11 1.41 -6.72 14.58
N HIS A 12 1.62 -5.44 14.89
CA HIS A 12 0.53 -4.49 14.95
C HIS A 12 -0.07 -4.26 13.55
N ALA A 13 0.76 -4.07 12.52
CA ALA A 13 0.28 -3.90 11.15
C ALA A 13 -0.56 -5.10 10.65
N ILE A 14 -0.14 -6.33 10.98
CA ILE A 14 -0.82 -7.56 10.57
C ILE A 14 -2.11 -7.79 11.37
N TYR A 15 -2.07 -7.65 12.69
CA TYR A 15 -3.12 -8.14 13.59
C TYR A 15 -3.97 -7.05 14.27
N ALA A 16 -3.68 -5.75 14.09
CA ALA A 16 -4.45 -4.69 14.75
C ALA A 16 -5.87 -4.57 14.18
N GLY A 17 -6.83 -4.14 15.00
CA GLY A 17 -8.23 -3.94 14.60
C GLY A 17 -9.15 -5.07 15.04
N HIS A 18 -10.42 -4.74 15.28
CA HIS A 18 -11.41 -5.71 15.71
C HIS A 18 -11.99 -6.49 14.52
N GLY A 19 -12.30 -7.76 14.74
CA GLY A 19 -12.88 -8.64 13.73
C GLY A 19 -11.90 -9.03 12.61
N ASP A 20 -12.38 -9.88 11.71
CA ASP A 20 -11.58 -10.41 10.61
C ASP A 20 -11.84 -9.62 9.33
N PHE A 21 -10.81 -8.93 8.85
CA PHE A 21 -10.86 -8.26 7.55
C PHE A 21 -9.51 -8.38 6.83
N PRO A 22 -9.54 -8.60 5.52
CA PRO A 22 -8.32 -8.74 4.74
C PRO A 22 -7.60 -7.40 4.66
N ARG A 23 -6.26 -7.46 4.70
CA ARG A 23 -5.37 -6.35 4.44
C ARG A 23 -4.07 -6.86 3.85
N VAL A 24 -3.38 -6.01 3.10
CA VAL A 24 -2.01 -6.28 2.66
C VAL A 24 -1.05 -5.46 3.51
N VAL A 25 0.08 -6.05 3.92
CA VAL A 25 1.18 -5.34 4.57
C VAL A 25 2.42 -5.44 3.67
N LEU A 26 2.95 -4.31 3.23
CA LEU A 26 4.12 -4.20 2.36
C LEU A 26 5.27 -3.53 3.10
N GLY A 27 6.47 -4.12 3.07
CA GLY A 27 7.68 -3.53 3.63
C GLY A 27 8.56 -2.86 2.56
N VAL A 28 9.08 -1.68 2.88
CA VAL A 28 10.08 -0.99 2.08
C VAL A 28 11.48 -1.40 2.54
N PHE A 29 12.42 -1.65 1.59
CA PHE A 29 13.80 -2.02 1.92
C PHE A 29 14.84 -0.95 1.52
N ASP A 30 14.52 -0.05 0.58
CA ASP A 30 15.35 1.12 0.25
C ASP A 30 14.52 2.28 -0.35
N VAL A 31 15.17 3.41 -0.61
CA VAL A 31 14.51 4.64 -1.09
C VAL A 31 13.97 4.47 -2.52
N VAL A 32 14.64 3.65 -3.34
CA VAL A 32 14.25 3.41 -4.74
C VAL A 32 13.03 2.50 -4.81
N HIS A 33 13.02 1.45 -4.00
CA HIS A 33 11.96 0.47 -3.84
C HIS A 33 10.71 1.11 -3.25
N ALA A 34 10.83 2.10 -2.37
CA ALA A 34 9.69 2.85 -1.84
C ALA A 34 8.76 3.34 -2.97
N ARG A 35 9.34 3.86 -4.05
CA ARG A 35 8.59 4.32 -5.23
C ARG A 35 7.81 3.19 -5.91
N GLU A 36 8.46 2.04 -6.12
CA GLU A 36 7.85 0.88 -6.77
C GLU A 36 6.76 0.23 -5.90
N ILE A 37 7.02 0.12 -4.59
CA ILE A 37 6.05 -0.37 -3.62
C ILE A 37 4.80 0.50 -3.59
N MET A 38 4.93 1.83 -3.67
CA MET A 38 3.75 2.69 -3.71
C MET A 38 2.89 2.42 -4.94
N HIS A 39 3.48 2.22 -6.13
CA HIS A 39 2.71 1.85 -7.32
C HIS A 39 1.97 0.52 -7.12
N ARG A 40 2.66 -0.48 -6.57
CA ARG A 40 2.07 -1.79 -6.26
C ARG A 40 0.98 -1.70 -5.20
N ALA A 41 1.15 -0.84 -4.20
CA ALA A 41 0.19 -0.64 -3.13
C ALA A 41 -1.13 -0.11 -3.66
N PHE A 42 -1.10 0.93 -4.51
CA PHE A 42 -2.30 1.45 -5.17
C PHE A 42 -2.96 0.38 -6.05
N PHE A 43 -2.18 -0.32 -6.88
CA PHE A 43 -2.70 -1.40 -7.71
C PHE A 43 -3.42 -2.49 -6.89
N LEU A 44 -2.81 -2.94 -5.79
CA LEU A 44 -3.41 -3.95 -4.91
C LEU A 44 -4.68 -3.42 -4.21
N SER A 45 -4.65 -2.17 -3.75
CA SER A 45 -5.82 -1.56 -3.08
C SER A 45 -7.02 -1.45 -4.00
N GLU A 46 -6.81 -1.09 -5.28
CA GLU A 46 -7.87 -0.95 -6.27
C GLU A 46 -8.36 -2.32 -6.76
N THR A 47 -7.43 -3.24 -7.02
CA THR A 47 -7.75 -4.59 -7.52
C THR A 47 -8.56 -5.40 -6.51
N TYR A 48 -8.17 -5.36 -5.24
CA TYR A 48 -8.76 -6.20 -4.20
C TYR A 48 -9.70 -5.46 -3.25
N GLN A 49 -9.88 -4.14 -3.43
CA GLN A 49 -10.77 -3.31 -2.62
C GLN A 49 -10.55 -3.51 -1.12
N MET A 50 -9.27 -3.53 -0.70
CA MET A 50 -8.88 -3.76 0.69
C MET A 50 -7.79 -2.78 1.14
N PRO A 51 -7.64 -2.55 2.45
CA PRO A 51 -6.54 -1.74 2.98
C PRO A 51 -5.17 -2.34 2.62
N VAL A 52 -4.27 -1.48 2.16
CA VAL A 52 -2.85 -1.82 1.93
C VAL A 52 -2.00 -0.91 2.82
N LEU A 53 -1.33 -1.51 3.81
CA LEU A 53 -0.41 -0.82 4.71
C LEU A 53 1.00 -0.89 4.12
N VAL A 54 1.64 0.27 3.94
CA VAL A 54 3.04 0.36 3.52
C VAL A 54 3.88 0.77 4.72
N MET A 55 4.82 -0.09 5.09
CA MET A 55 5.71 0.08 6.24
C MET A 55 7.10 0.52 5.78
N SER A 56 7.58 1.62 6.35
CA SER A 56 8.96 2.11 6.28
C SER A 56 9.46 2.36 7.70
N ASP A 57 10.76 2.54 7.85
CA ASP A 57 11.39 2.94 9.11
C ASP A 57 12.06 4.31 9.01
N ALA A 58 12.55 4.82 10.15
CA ALA A 58 13.24 6.09 10.23
C ALA A 58 14.57 6.10 9.43
N TYR A 59 15.22 4.94 9.29
CA TYR A 59 16.46 4.83 8.53
C TYR A 59 16.22 5.10 7.04
N ILE A 60 15.20 4.48 6.43
CA ILE A 60 14.86 4.70 5.02
C ILE A 60 14.31 6.12 4.82
N ALA A 61 13.47 6.61 5.73
CA ALA A 61 12.84 7.92 5.60
C ALA A 61 13.83 9.11 5.57
N GLN A 62 14.98 8.96 6.23
CA GLN A 62 16.01 10.01 6.30
C GLN A 62 17.11 9.84 5.23
N ARG A 63 17.12 8.71 4.52
CA ARG A 63 18.16 8.38 3.54
C ARG A 63 17.84 8.99 2.18
N LYS A 64 18.88 9.43 1.47
CA LYS A 64 18.82 9.82 0.06
C LYS A 64 19.57 8.78 -0.77
N GLN A 65 19.03 8.43 -1.94
CA GLN A 65 19.63 7.45 -2.84
C GLN A 65 19.52 7.95 -4.27
N ILE A 66 20.61 7.79 -5.03
CA ILE A 66 20.59 8.01 -6.48
C ILE A 66 20.01 6.76 -7.11
N ARG A 67 18.99 6.94 -7.94
CA ARG A 67 18.41 5.86 -8.74
C ARG A 67 19.06 5.83 -10.11
N PRO A 68 19.29 4.64 -10.70
CA PRO A 68 19.58 4.52 -12.12
C PRO A 68 18.52 5.23 -12.99
N PRO A 69 18.88 5.67 -14.20
CA PRO A 69 17.95 6.34 -15.11
C PRO A 69 16.70 5.49 -15.36
N ILE A 70 15.56 6.16 -15.57
CA ILE A 70 14.32 5.48 -15.94
C ILE A 70 14.54 4.84 -17.31
N VAL A 71 14.57 3.52 -17.33
CA VAL A 71 14.25 2.78 -18.56
C VAL A 71 12.73 2.80 -18.67
N PRO A 72 12.13 3.41 -19.72
CA PRO A 72 10.70 3.36 -19.92
C PRO A 72 10.26 1.90 -19.93
N ARG A 73 9.43 1.53 -18.95
CA ARG A 73 8.83 0.19 -18.89
C ARG A 73 7.43 0.35 -19.45
N GLU A 74 7.04 -0.51 -20.41
CA GLU A 74 5.71 -0.51 -21.06
C GLU A 74 4.53 -0.78 -20.12
N ALA A 75 4.75 -0.87 -18.81
CA ALA A 75 3.70 -1.15 -17.85
C ALA A 75 2.75 0.06 -17.77
N LYS A 76 1.69 0.03 -18.58
CA LYS A 76 0.46 0.77 -18.31
C LYS A 76 -0.06 0.24 -16.98
N THR A 77 0.10 1.03 -15.93
CA THR A 77 -0.71 0.82 -14.72
C THR A 77 -2.13 1.18 -15.10
N GLU A 78 -2.90 0.18 -15.53
CA GLU A 78 -4.33 0.37 -15.75
C GLU A 78 -4.97 0.49 -14.37
N ARG A 79 -5.44 1.70 -14.07
CA ARG A 79 -6.18 1.98 -12.86
C ARG A 79 -7.52 1.23 -12.95
N MET A 80 -7.76 0.32 -12.02
CA MET A 80 -9.05 -0.36 -11.97
C MET A 80 -10.06 0.62 -11.35
N LEU A 81 -10.81 1.30 -12.21
CA LEU A 81 -11.98 2.05 -11.76
C LEU A 81 -13.02 1.03 -11.28
N TRP A 82 -13.58 1.28 -10.10
CA TRP A 82 -14.71 0.51 -9.61
C TRP A 82 -15.84 0.53 -10.64
N GLN A 83 -16.37 -0.66 -10.96
CA GLN A 83 -17.52 -0.81 -11.84
C GLN A 83 -18.72 -1.25 -11.00
N ALA A 84 -19.88 -0.62 -11.24
CA ALA A 84 -21.10 -0.85 -10.48
C ALA A 84 -21.64 -2.29 -10.56
N GLU A 85 -21.20 -3.07 -11.56
CA GLU A 85 -21.62 -4.47 -11.75
C GLU A 85 -20.75 -5.49 -10.98
N GLY A 86 -19.71 -5.04 -10.26
CA GLY A 86 -18.84 -5.91 -9.44
C GLY A 86 -19.34 -6.08 -8.00
N PRO A 87 -18.83 -7.06 -7.23
CA PRO A 87 -19.17 -7.20 -5.81
C PRO A 87 -18.73 -5.95 -5.05
N ALA A 88 -19.67 -5.04 -4.80
CA ALA A 88 -19.42 -3.77 -4.15
C ALA A 88 -19.38 -3.97 -2.63
N ARG A 89 -18.19 -4.12 -2.06
CA ARG A 89 -18.04 -4.04 -0.59
C ARG A 89 -18.14 -2.60 -0.07
N PHE A 90 -17.84 -1.62 -0.93
CA PHE A 90 -17.95 -0.19 -0.65
C PHE A 90 -18.50 0.52 -1.88
N ASP A 91 -19.81 0.42 -2.09
CA ASP A 91 -20.50 1.31 -3.01
C ASP A 91 -20.50 2.73 -2.41
N LEU A 92 -19.89 3.69 -3.12
CA LEU A 92 -19.89 5.11 -2.71
C LEU A 92 -21.17 5.83 -3.15
N SER A 93 -22.08 5.16 -3.87
CA SER A 93 -23.37 5.70 -4.29
C SER A 93 -24.38 5.89 -3.13
N GLY A 94 -24.10 5.29 -1.97
CA GLY A 94 -24.98 5.37 -0.81
C GLY A 94 -26.27 4.54 -0.91
N GLU A 95 -26.45 3.74 -1.96
CA GLU A 95 -27.68 2.94 -2.15
C GLU A 95 -27.66 1.57 -1.45
N HIS A 96 -26.52 1.16 -0.89
CA HIS A 96 -26.42 -0.03 -0.05
C HIS A 96 -26.09 0.36 1.38
N GLY A 97 -27.18 0.59 2.11
CA GLY A 97 -27.21 1.01 3.50
C GLY A 97 -26.63 0.00 4.48
N VAL A 98 -26.27 0.57 5.62
CA VAL A 98 -26.68 0.04 6.93
C VAL A 98 -28.19 -0.15 6.95
#